data_AF-A0A315ZTT7-F1
#
_entry.id   AF-A0A315ZTT7-F1
#
_cell.length_a   1.000
_cell.length_b   1.000
_cell.length_c   1.000
_cell.angle_alpha   90.00
_cell.angle_beta   90.00
_cell.angle_gamma   90.00
#
_symmetry.space_group_name_H-M   'P 1'
#
loop_
_entity.id
_entity.type
_entity.pdbx_description
1 polymer ?
#
loop_
_entity_poly.entity_id
_entity_poly.type
_entity_poly.pdbx_seq_one_letter_code
_entity_poly.pdbx_strand_id
1 'polypeptide(L)'
;MEYSKEDLLETLNIHRGHNNISSTLYEKLKIYIENGGYLDTEDWLFFIEYKFENEEILDIEELQKKRHTLVTFDTKNVLFHLKNAGFFKETNCSDNVLKDKKVKQRQFTEESMLIALQDNTKAILLDLEADVCKENSSYTEYLKDMEELSKQTFKPTEIKETWDSDEGPIEISFVSNGNRYAVNPNYWDDWYDLSEITKKINQSLEINKAGLYTLTSEFTGGQEILLLFLTDEEKLVIERELKWQIVKL
;
A
#
# COMPACT_ATOMS: atom_id res chain seq x y z
N MET A 1 4.08 -7.30 -25.81
CA MET A 1 3.18 -8.18 -26.57
C MET A 1 2.03 -7.30 -27.00
N GLU A 2 1.80 -7.10 -28.30
CA GLU A 2 0.66 -6.27 -28.74
C GLU A 2 -0.62 -7.10 -28.59
N TYR A 3 -1.52 -6.64 -27.74
CA TYR A 3 -2.85 -7.23 -27.62
C TYR A 3 -3.67 -6.92 -28.88
N SER A 4 -4.45 -7.89 -29.36
CA SER A 4 -5.39 -7.63 -30.45
C SER A 4 -6.53 -6.73 -29.97
N LYS A 5 -7.24 -6.11 -30.92
CA LYS A 5 -8.44 -5.30 -30.60
C LYS A 5 -9.47 -6.12 -29.83
N GLU A 6 -9.64 -7.38 -30.21
CA GLU A 6 -10.53 -8.33 -29.58
C GLU A 6 -10.12 -8.61 -28.12
N ASP A 7 -8.82 -8.83 -27.86
CA ASP A 7 -8.29 -9.05 -26.50
C ASP A 7 -8.52 -7.81 -25.60
N LEU A 8 -8.34 -6.60 -26.15
CA LEU A 8 -8.57 -5.35 -25.42
C LEU A 8 -10.05 -5.15 -25.08
N LEU A 9 -10.96 -5.48 -25.99
CA LEU A 9 -12.41 -5.41 -25.75
C LEU A 9 -12.87 -6.47 -24.75
N GLU A 10 -12.30 -7.68 -24.79
CA GLU A 10 -12.58 -8.73 -23.81
C GLU A 10 -12.13 -8.30 -22.41
N THR A 11 -10.92 -7.77 -22.28
CA THR A 11 -10.38 -7.21 -21.03
C THR A 11 -11.28 -6.09 -20.49
N LEU A 12 -11.70 -5.16 -21.35
CA LEU A 12 -12.63 -4.08 -20.98
C LEU A 12 -13.98 -4.61 -20.45
N ASN A 13 -14.51 -5.68 -21.05
CA ASN A 13 -15.73 -6.33 -20.59
C ASN A 13 -15.58 -7.00 -19.22
N ILE A 14 -14.44 -7.64 -18.95
CA ILE A 14 -14.12 -8.23 -17.65
C ILE A 14 -14.13 -7.15 -16.56
N HIS A 15 -13.44 -6.02 -16.79
CA HIS A 15 -13.42 -4.92 -15.83
C HIS A 15 -14.81 -4.28 -15.61
N ARG A 16 -15.65 -4.19 -16.65
CA ARG A 16 -17.05 -3.75 -16.50
C ARG A 16 -17.85 -4.72 -15.63
N GLY A 17 -17.70 -6.03 -15.86
CA GLY A 17 -18.38 -7.07 -15.09
C GLY A 17 -18.04 -7.03 -13.60
N HIS A 18 -16.82 -6.59 -13.26
CA HIS A 18 -16.36 -6.44 -11.88
C HIS A 18 -16.71 -5.08 -11.25
N ASN A 19 -17.50 -4.23 -11.92
CA ASN A 19 -17.83 -2.85 -11.51
C ASN A 19 -16.60 -1.93 -11.32
N ASN A 20 -15.44 -2.29 -11.89
CA ASN A 20 -14.20 -1.50 -11.76
C ASN A 20 -14.21 -0.24 -12.62
N ILE A 21 -15.13 -0.14 -13.60
CA ILE A 21 -15.30 1.01 -14.48
C ILE A 21 -16.78 1.39 -14.61
N SER A 22 -17.07 2.67 -14.80
CA SER A 22 -18.45 3.15 -14.93
C SER A 22 -18.91 2.93 -16.36
N SER A 23 -20.23 2.83 -16.57
CA SER A 23 -20.81 2.73 -17.92
C SER A 23 -20.29 3.81 -18.86
N THR A 24 -20.12 5.05 -18.37
CA THR A 24 -19.62 6.17 -19.19
C THR A 24 -18.14 6.00 -19.59
N LEU A 25 -17.28 5.55 -18.68
CA LEU A 25 -15.87 5.28 -19.00
C LEU A 25 -15.75 4.08 -19.96
N TYR A 26 -16.53 3.03 -19.72
CA TYR A 26 -16.58 1.86 -20.57
C TYR A 26 -16.89 2.24 -22.03
N GLU A 27 -17.95 3.02 -22.27
CA GLU A 27 -18.30 3.39 -23.65
C GLU A 27 -17.21 4.24 -24.32
N LYS A 28 -16.53 5.11 -23.57
CA LYS A 28 -15.41 5.90 -24.12
C LYS A 28 -14.19 5.05 -24.47
N LEU A 29 -13.79 4.15 -23.57
CA LEU A 29 -12.67 3.23 -23.83
C LEU A 29 -12.98 2.29 -24.99
N LYS A 30 -14.22 1.80 -25.06
CA LYS A 30 -14.71 0.99 -26.18
C LYS A 30 -14.59 1.76 -27.51
N ILE A 31 -15.08 3.00 -27.57
CA ILE A 31 -14.98 3.85 -28.78
C ILE A 31 -13.51 4.07 -29.18
N TYR A 32 -12.63 4.33 -28.22
CA TYR A 32 -11.20 4.52 -28.48
C TYR A 32 -10.55 3.27 -29.08
N ILE A 33 -10.76 2.10 -28.48
CA ILE A 33 -10.26 0.81 -28.97
C ILE A 33 -10.87 0.48 -30.34
N GLU A 34 -12.15 0.76 -30.54
CA GLU A 34 -12.83 0.53 -31.81
C GLU A 34 -12.24 1.34 -32.95
N ASN A 35 -11.74 2.55 -32.67
CA ASN A 35 -11.07 3.45 -33.60
C ASN A 35 -9.56 3.18 -33.75
N GLY A 36 -9.05 2.06 -33.24
CA GLY A 36 -7.65 1.67 -33.37
C GLY A 36 -6.72 2.26 -32.32
N GLY A 37 -7.27 2.87 -31.27
CA GLY A 37 -6.53 3.25 -30.09
C GLY A 37 -5.98 2.02 -29.36
N TYR A 38 -4.79 2.16 -28.80
CA TYR A 38 -4.11 1.08 -28.07
C TYR A 38 -3.91 1.51 -26.62
N LEU A 39 -4.18 0.59 -25.70
CA LEU A 39 -3.94 0.74 -24.27
C LEU A 39 -3.08 -0.43 -23.83
N ASP A 40 -1.87 -0.15 -23.34
CA ASP A 40 -1.09 -1.19 -22.67
C ASP A 40 -1.72 -1.50 -21.29
N THR A 41 -1.30 -2.61 -20.67
CA THR A 41 -1.78 -3.02 -19.34
C THR A 41 -1.60 -1.90 -18.30
N GLU A 42 -0.57 -1.09 -18.45
CA GLU A 42 -0.26 0.02 -17.56
C GLU A 42 -1.18 1.24 -17.78
N ASP A 43 -1.63 1.49 -19.01
CA ASP A 43 -2.67 2.48 -19.32
C ASP A 43 -3.96 2.06 -18.63
N TRP A 44 -4.36 0.80 -18.76
CA TRP A 44 -5.58 0.28 -18.14
C TRP A 44 -5.63 0.54 -16.63
N LEU A 45 -4.55 0.23 -15.91
CA LEU A 45 -4.44 0.48 -14.47
C LEU A 45 -4.52 1.98 -14.16
N PHE A 46 -3.79 2.82 -14.90
CA PHE A 46 -3.83 4.27 -14.72
C PHE A 46 -5.23 4.85 -14.96
N PHE A 47 -5.98 4.37 -15.97
CA PHE A 47 -7.34 4.82 -16.24
C PHE A 47 -8.33 4.43 -15.12
N ILE A 48 -8.14 3.25 -14.52
CA ILE A 48 -8.95 2.80 -13.39
C ILE A 48 -8.64 3.66 -12.15
N GLU A 49 -7.37 3.88 -11.84
CA GLU A 49 -6.90 4.68 -10.69
C GLU A 49 -7.27 6.17 -10.79
N TYR A 50 -7.00 6.81 -11.93
CA TYR A 50 -7.24 8.26 -12.13
C TYR A 50 -8.72 8.63 -11.99
N LYS A 51 -9.62 7.70 -12.33
CA LYS A 51 -11.06 7.89 -12.22
C LYS A 51 -11.56 7.84 -10.77
N PHE A 52 -10.88 7.13 -9.87
CA PHE A 52 -11.24 7.17 -8.44
C PHE A 52 -11.04 8.57 -7.84
N GLU A 53 -10.11 9.36 -8.39
CA GLU A 53 -9.77 10.68 -7.85
C GLU A 53 -10.55 11.84 -8.50
N ASN A 54 -10.94 11.71 -9.76
CA ASN A 54 -11.53 12.81 -10.53
C ASN A 54 -12.78 12.34 -11.28
N GLU A 55 -13.97 12.84 -10.88
CA GLU A 55 -15.23 12.59 -11.59
C GLU A 55 -15.26 13.21 -13.01
N GLU A 56 -14.24 13.98 -13.37
CA GLU A 56 -14.10 14.63 -14.66
C GLU A 56 -13.43 13.72 -15.69
N ILE A 57 -14.16 13.39 -16.76
CA ILE A 57 -13.63 12.53 -17.81
C ILE A 57 -12.81 13.36 -18.79
N LEU A 58 -11.49 13.31 -18.63
CA LEU A 58 -10.53 13.81 -19.61
C LEU A 58 -10.56 12.95 -20.90
N ASP A 59 -10.10 13.55 -21.99
CA ASP A 59 -9.82 12.83 -23.25
C ASP A 59 -8.76 11.75 -23.01
N ILE A 60 -8.92 10.57 -23.62
CA ILE A 60 -7.99 9.43 -23.48
C ILE A 60 -6.58 9.83 -23.94
N GLU A 61 -6.49 10.64 -24.99
CA GLU A 61 -5.21 11.19 -25.45
C GLU A 61 -4.57 12.13 -24.43
N GLU A 62 -5.39 12.92 -23.71
CA GLU A 62 -4.92 13.81 -22.65
C GLU A 62 -4.44 13.02 -21.42
N LEU A 63 -5.11 11.90 -21.10
CA LEU A 63 -4.71 10.99 -20.02
C LEU A 63 -3.41 10.26 -20.35
N GLN A 64 -3.24 9.77 -21.58
CA GLN A 64 -1.96 9.23 -22.04
C GLN A 64 -0.85 10.29 -21.98
N LYS A 65 -1.15 11.53 -22.40
CA LYS A 65 -0.21 12.64 -22.30
C LYS A 65 0.15 12.97 -20.86
N LYS A 66 -0.80 12.96 -19.93
CA LYS A 66 -0.57 13.15 -18.49
C LYS A 66 0.28 12.02 -17.90
N ARG A 67 0.00 10.75 -18.22
CA ARG A 67 0.80 9.59 -17.80
C ARG A 67 2.27 9.71 -18.22
N HIS A 68 2.50 10.18 -19.45
CA HIS A 68 3.85 10.37 -19.99
C HIS A 68 4.46 11.73 -19.63
N THR A 69 3.73 12.60 -18.93
CA THR A 69 4.27 13.87 -18.45
C THR A 69 5.30 13.57 -17.37
N LEU A 70 6.54 13.95 -17.66
CA LEU A 70 7.62 13.88 -16.68
C LEU A 70 7.40 15.01 -15.67
N VAL A 71 7.30 14.63 -14.40
CA VAL A 71 7.35 15.57 -13.28
C VAL A 71 8.76 15.57 -12.73
N THR A 72 9.21 16.74 -12.26
CA THR A 72 10.45 16.82 -11.49
C THR A 72 10.15 16.24 -10.12
N PHE A 73 10.82 15.14 -9.78
CA PHE A 73 10.85 14.63 -8.43
C PHE A 73 11.85 15.47 -7.62
N ASP A 74 11.32 16.40 -6.82
CA ASP A 74 12.10 17.23 -5.92
C ASP A 74 12.26 16.50 -4.59
N THR A 75 13.43 15.92 -4.39
CA THR A 75 13.69 15.07 -3.24
C THR A 75 13.73 15.86 -1.95
N LYS A 76 14.15 17.13 -2.01
CA LYS A 76 14.16 18.02 -0.84
C LYS A 76 12.74 18.38 -0.43
N ASN A 77 11.86 18.62 -1.38
CA ASN A 77 10.46 18.89 -1.09
C ASN A 77 9.77 17.66 -0.47
N VAL A 78 9.99 16.46 -1.03
CA VAL A 78 9.44 15.22 -0.44
C VAL A 78 9.99 15.00 0.98
N LEU A 79 11.30 15.12 1.18
CA LEU A 79 11.91 14.98 2.50
C LEU A 79 11.38 16.02 3.50
N PHE A 80 11.15 17.25 3.05
CA PHE A 80 10.55 18.31 3.88
C PHE A 80 9.16 17.90 4.37
N HIS A 81 8.30 17.40 3.48
CA HIS A 81 6.96 16.97 3.85
C HIS A 81 6.95 15.71 4.71
N LEU A 82 7.83 14.73 4.46
CA LEU A 82 8.01 13.56 5.31
C LEU A 82 8.44 13.98 6.73
N LYS A 83 9.37 14.93 6.87
CA LYS A 83 9.77 15.48 8.18
C LYS A 83 8.62 16.16 8.91
N ASN A 84 7.79 16.91 8.19
CA ASN A 84 6.58 17.51 8.76
C ASN A 84 5.54 16.46 9.18
N ALA A 85 5.52 15.31 8.50
CA ALA A 85 4.75 14.13 8.88
C ALA A 85 5.47 13.25 9.94
N GLY A 86 6.51 13.76 10.58
CA GLY A 86 7.18 13.13 11.70
C GLY A 86 8.15 12.02 11.38
N PHE A 87 8.48 11.81 10.09
CA PHE A 87 9.63 10.99 9.69
C PHE A 87 10.95 11.70 10.03
N PHE A 88 12.02 10.94 10.21
CA PHE A 88 13.38 11.41 10.43
C PHE A 88 13.53 12.31 11.66
N LYS A 89 12.72 12.08 12.71
CA LYS A 89 12.88 12.78 14.00
C LYS A 89 14.17 12.38 14.72
N GLU A 90 14.57 11.13 14.58
CA GLU A 90 15.73 10.52 15.27
C GLU A 90 16.77 9.94 14.31
N THR A 91 16.38 9.76 13.04
CA THR A 91 17.21 9.22 11.97
C THR A 91 17.49 10.29 10.92
N ASN A 92 18.57 10.15 10.17
CA ASN A 92 18.84 10.99 9.01
C ASN A 92 18.53 10.21 7.73
N CYS A 93 17.90 10.88 6.77
CA CYS A 93 17.80 10.33 5.42
C CYS A 93 19.19 10.32 4.77
N SER A 94 19.56 9.19 4.17
CA SER A 94 20.84 9.04 3.45
C SER A 94 20.89 9.93 2.21
N ASP A 95 21.98 10.68 2.04
CA ASP A 95 22.22 11.52 0.85
C ASP A 95 22.22 10.72 -0.46
N ASN A 96 22.49 9.40 -0.40
CA ASN A 96 22.51 8.55 -1.59
C ASN A 96 21.13 8.34 -2.23
N VAL A 97 20.05 8.50 -1.44
CA VAL A 97 18.65 8.44 -1.90
C VAL A 97 18.18 9.81 -2.39
N LEU A 98 18.90 10.88 -2.03
CA LEU A 98 18.58 12.27 -2.39
C LEU A 98 19.11 12.64 -3.78
N LYS A 99 18.48 12.13 -4.84
CA LYS A 99 18.81 12.47 -6.22
C LYS A 99 17.59 12.97 -6.96
N ASP A 100 17.55 14.28 -7.20
CA ASP A 100 16.52 14.88 -8.04
C ASP A 100 16.59 14.27 -9.44
N LYS A 101 15.44 13.85 -9.93
CA LYS A 101 15.30 13.20 -11.23
C LYS A 101 13.96 13.51 -11.85
N LYS A 102 13.87 13.32 -13.16
CA LYS A 102 12.59 13.35 -13.86
C LYS A 102 11.98 11.97 -13.77
N VAL A 103 10.77 11.88 -13.23
CA VAL A 103 10.02 10.63 -13.15
C VAL A 103 8.68 10.79 -13.83
N LYS A 104 8.09 9.68 -14.27
CA LYS A 104 6.69 9.70 -14.70
C LYS A 104 5.84 10.02 -13.48
N GLN A 105 4.73 10.74 -13.65
CA GLN A 105 3.87 11.14 -12.54
C GLN A 105 3.46 9.96 -11.62
N ARG A 106 3.15 8.79 -12.19
CA ARG A 106 2.84 7.57 -11.43
C ARG A 106 3.98 7.07 -10.53
N GLN A 107 5.23 7.33 -10.94
CA GLN A 107 6.41 6.90 -10.21
C GLN A 107 6.73 7.84 -9.04
N PHE A 108 6.04 8.98 -8.92
CA PHE A 108 6.28 9.92 -7.84
C PHE A 108 6.05 9.26 -6.46
N THR A 109 4.96 8.50 -6.32
CA THR A 109 4.65 7.77 -5.08
C THR A 109 5.75 6.76 -4.77
N GLU A 110 6.12 5.92 -5.74
CA GLU A 110 7.18 4.91 -5.63
C GLU A 110 8.50 5.52 -5.10
N GLU A 111 8.93 6.62 -5.70
CA GLU A 111 10.18 7.29 -5.31
C GLU A 111 10.10 7.94 -3.94
N SER A 112 8.96 8.55 -3.60
CA SER A 112 8.76 9.12 -2.28
C SER A 112 8.71 8.06 -1.18
N MET A 113 8.22 6.85 -1.48
CA MET A 113 8.22 5.72 -0.56
C MET A 113 9.63 5.22 -0.27
N LEU A 114 10.49 5.15 -1.29
CA LEU A 114 11.90 4.76 -1.09
C LEU A 114 12.62 5.68 -0.11
N ILE A 115 12.25 6.97 -0.07
CA ILE A 115 12.73 7.90 0.95
C ILE A 115 12.12 7.54 2.30
N ALA A 116 10.80 7.41 2.40
CA ALA A 116 10.13 7.07 3.66
C ALA A 116 10.67 5.78 4.31
N LEU A 117 10.99 4.76 3.52
CA LEU A 117 11.59 3.49 3.95
C LEU A 117 12.99 3.65 4.57
N GLN A 118 13.64 4.80 4.41
CA GLN A 118 14.89 5.10 5.14
C GLN A 118 14.65 5.40 6.62
N ASP A 119 13.40 5.65 7.03
CA ASP A 119 13.02 5.75 8.44
C ASP A 119 12.26 4.48 8.87
N ASN A 120 13.03 3.47 9.30
CA ASN A 120 12.51 2.21 9.81
C ASN A 120 11.65 2.35 11.08
N THR A 121 11.59 3.56 11.66
CA THR A 121 10.70 3.86 12.79
C THR A 121 9.34 4.40 12.38
N LYS A 122 9.10 4.52 11.08
CA LYS A 122 7.85 5.03 10.50
C LYS A 122 7.36 4.20 9.32
N ALA A 123 8.24 3.54 8.60
CA ALA A 123 7.89 2.72 7.45
C ALA A 123 8.70 1.42 7.41
N ILE A 124 8.04 0.32 7.07
CA ILE A 124 8.68 -0.93 6.64
C ILE A 124 8.01 -1.44 5.37
N LEU A 125 8.78 -2.16 4.56
CA LEU A 125 8.25 -2.97 3.47
C LEU A 125 8.22 -4.41 3.99
N LEU A 126 7.02 -4.95 4.16
CA LEU A 126 6.81 -6.29 4.70
C LEU A 126 6.58 -7.25 3.55
N ASP A 127 7.35 -8.33 3.49
CA ASP A 127 7.08 -9.46 2.60
C ASP A 127 5.89 -10.27 3.15
N LEU A 128 4.87 -10.48 2.32
CA LEU A 128 3.70 -11.26 2.71
C LEU A 128 3.94 -12.77 2.54
N GLU A 129 4.88 -13.18 1.70
CA GLU A 129 5.36 -14.56 1.52
C GLU A 129 6.45 -14.82 2.57
N ALA A 130 6.04 -15.19 3.79
CA ALA A 130 6.90 -15.20 4.97
C ALA A 130 7.10 -16.60 5.56
N ASP A 131 7.14 -17.61 4.68
CA ASP A 131 7.24 -19.02 5.03
C ASP A 131 6.31 -19.40 6.19
N VAL A 132 5.06 -18.93 6.15
CA VAL A 132 4.10 -19.10 7.25
C VAL A 132 3.80 -20.58 7.45
N CYS A 133 4.34 -21.16 8.52
CA CYS A 133 4.12 -22.55 8.88
C CYS A 133 4.29 -22.76 10.39
N LYS A 134 3.87 -23.92 10.91
CA LYS A 134 3.94 -24.22 12.34
C LYS A 134 5.34 -24.13 12.96
N GLU A 135 6.37 -24.43 12.18
CA GLU A 135 7.77 -24.37 12.61
C GLU A 135 8.31 -22.93 12.63
N ASN A 136 7.71 -22.03 11.86
CA ASN A 136 8.11 -20.64 11.71
C ASN A 136 7.11 -19.77 12.47
N SER A 137 7.56 -19.15 13.56
CA SER A 137 6.70 -18.28 14.38
C SER A 137 6.43 -16.92 13.69
N SER A 138 6.00 -16.93 12.43
CA SER A 138 5.93 -15.77 11.55
C SER A 138 5.02 -14.70 12.12
N TYR A 139 3.83 -15.05 12.65
CA TYR A 139 2.94 -14.04 13.26
C TYR A 139 3.53 -13.43 14.54
N THR A 140 4.30 -14.21 15.29
CA THR A 140 5.04 -13.71 16.44
C THR A 140 6.15 -12.74 16.03
N GLU A 141 6.83 -12.98 14.91
CA GLU A 141 7.82 -12.07 14.34
C GLU A 141 7.17 -10.79 13.83
N TYR A 142 6.07 -10.90 13.07
CA TYR A 142 5.27 -9.75 12.66
C TYR A 142 4.86 -8.85 13.84
N LEU A 143 4.40 -9.43 14.96
CA LEU A 143 4.07 -8.64 16.16
C LEU A 143 5.27 -7.90 16.76
N LYS A 144 6.48 -8.47 16.68
CA LYS A 144 7.72 -7.81 17.14
C LYS A 144 8.14 -6.70 16.19
N ASP A 145 8.00 -6.91 14.88
CA ASP A 145 8.27 -5.87 13.89
C ASP A 145 7.34 -4.67 14.10
N MET A 146 6.07 -4.92 14.44
CA MET A 146 5.11 -3.86 14.78
C MET A 146 5.44 -3.18 16.11
N GLU A 147 5.99 -3.89 17.10
CA GLU A 147 6.52 -3.28 18.33
C GLU A 147 7.67 -2.32 18.03
N GLU A 148 8.63 -2.74 17.20
CA GLU A 148 9.77 -1.91 16.79
C GLU A 148 9.32 -0.69 15.98
N LEU A 149 8.49 -0.91 14.95
CA LEU A 149 7.95 0.13 14.09
C LEU A 149 7.14 1.17 14.88
N SER A 150 6.38 0.75 15.89
CA SER A 150 5.58 1.64 16.72
C SER A 150 6.37 2.35 17.83
N LYS A 151 7.69 2.15 17.91
CA LYS A 151 8.56 2.60 19.02
C LYS A 151 8.02 2.21 20.40
N GLN A 152 7.59 0.96 20.54
CA GLN A 152 6.98 0.42 21.77
C GLN A 152 5.66 1.10 22.19
N THR A 153 5.05 1.92 21.33
CA THR A 153 3.70 2.44 21.55
C THR A 153 2.68 1.31 21.47
N PHE A 154 2.90 0.38 20.53
CA PHE A 154 2.38 -0.97 20.60
C PHE A 154 3.43 -1.84 21.29
N LYS A 155 3.05 -2.44 22.42
CA LYS A 155 3.96 -3.28 23.23
C LYS A 155 3.29 -4.62 23.55
N PRO A 156 3.27 -5.55 22.59
CA PRO A 156 2.66 -6.85 22.81
C PRO A 156 3.46 -7.63 23.85
N THR A 157 2.75 -8.29 24.75
CA THR A 157 3.31 -9.17 25.78
C THR A 157 2.52 -10.46 25.78
N GLU A 158 3.04 -11.52 26.41
CA GLU A 158 2.40 -12.84 26.44
C GLU A 158 1.99 -13.35 25.05
N ILE A 159 2.82 -13.09 24.03
CA ILE A 159 2.55 -13.52 22.66
C ILE A 159 2.54 -15.05 22.63
N LYS A 160 1.47 -15.61 22.08
CA LYS A 160 1.32 -17.03 21.81
C LYS A 160 0.81 -17.23 20.41
N GLU A 161 1.48 -18.12 19.71
CA GLU A 161 1.10 -18.61 18.39
C GLU A 161 0.99 -20.12 18.50
N THR A 162 -0.22 -20.63 18.29
CA THR A 162 -0.52 -22.05 18.43
C THR A 162 -1.15 -22.58 17.16
N TRP A 163 -0.69 -23.76 16.77
CA TRP A 163 -1.06 -24.45 15.55
C TRP A 163 -1.62 -25.82 15.91
N ASP A 164 -2.84 -26.10 15.46
CA ASP A 164 -3.47 -27.41 15.67
C ASP A 164 -2.87 -28.48 14.73
N SER A 165 -2.50 -28.09 13.51
CA SER A 165 -1.79 -28.91 12.53
C SER A 165 -0.80 -28.06 11.72
N ASP A 166 -0.10 -28.66 10.77
CA ASP A 166 0.92 -27.98 9.96
C ASP A 166 0.28 -26.92 9.03
N GLU A 167 -1.00 -27.07 8.68
CA GLU A 167 -1.81 -26.15 7.88
C GLU A 167 -2.81 -25.34 8.73
N GLY A 168 -2.60 -25.29 10.05
CA GLY A 168 -3.51 -24.66 11.00
C GLY A 168 -4.66 -25.58 11.48
N PRO A 169 -5.72 -25.03 12.09
CA PRO A 169 -5.95 -23.62 12.40
C PRO A 169 -4.84 -22.99 13.25
N ILE A 170 -4.70 -21.68 13.09
CA ILE A 170 -3.71 -20.84 13.76
C ILE A 170 -4.47 -19.97 14.76
N GLU A 171 -4.08 -20.01 16.03
CA GLU A 171 -4.54 -19.04 17.03
C GLU A 171 -3.36 -18.17 17.46
N ILE A 172 -3.50 -16.86 17.30
CA ILE A 172 -2.54 -15.87 17.78
C ILE A 172 -3.18 -15.08 18.92
N SER A 173 -2.51 -14.99 20.05
CA SER A 173 -2.93 -14.14 21.17
C SER A 173 -1.79 -13.32 21.74
N PHE A 174 -2.12 -12.13 22.25
CA PHE A 174 -1.18 -11.23 22.90
C PHE A 174 -1.90 -10.29 23.87
N VAL A 175 -1.15 -9.66 24.77
CA VAL A 175 -1.63 -8.61 25.68
C VAL A 175 -0.99 -7.29 25.29
N SER A 176 -1.80 -6.26 25.07
CA SER A 176 -1.34 -4.89 24.82
C SER A 176 -2.21 -3.91 25.59
N ASN A 177 -1.59 -2.91 26.24
CA ASN A 177 -2.29 -1.92 27.07
C ASN A 177 -3.25 -2.54 28.11
N GLY A 178 -2.86 -3.69 28.68
CA GLY A 178 -3.65 -4.44 29.67
C GLY A 178 -4.84 -5.24 29.09
N ASN A 179 -5.09 -5.16 27.79
CA ASN A 179 -6.14 -5.93 27.12
C ASN A 179 -5.57 -7.16 26.44
N ARG A 180 -6.29 -8.28 26.53
CA ARG A 180 -5.96 -9.50 25.80
C ARG A 180 -6.66 -9.50 24.45
N TYR A 181 -5.90 -9.76 23.40
CA TYR A 181 -6.36 -9.92 22.03
C TYR A 181 -6.11 -11.36 21.59
N ALA A 182 -7.04 -11.91 20.81
CA ALA A 182 -6.91 -13.20 20.17
C ALA A 182 -7.51 -13.12 18.76
N VAL A 183 -6.86 -13.76 17.79
CA VAL A 183 -7.27 -13.81 16.39
C VAL A 183 -6.98 -15.19 15.83
N ASN A 184 -7.74 -15.56 14.79
CA ASN A 184 -7.56 -16.81 14.06
C ASN A 184 -7.33 -16.48 12.58
N PRO A 185 -6.08 -16.19 12.17
CA PRO A 185 -5.75 -15.96 10.77
C PRO A 185 -6.10 -17.19 9.92
N ASN A 186 -6.50 -16.97 8.68
CA ASN A 186 -6.63 -18.08 7.73
C ASN A 186 -5.23 -18.56 7.31
N TYR A 187 -5.07 -19.87 7.12
CA TYR A 187 -3.84 -20.42 6.55
C TYR A 187 -3.86 -20.27 5.03
N TRP A 188 -2.95 -19.46 4.48
CA TRP A 188 -2.81 -19.16 3.06
C TRP A 188 -1.48 -19.68 2.52
N ASP A 189 -1.17 -20.95 2.84
CA ASP A 189 0.13 -21.56 2.55
C ASP A 189 1.26 -20.79 3.26
N ASP A 190 2.29 -20.36 2.54
CA ASP A 190 3.42 -19.58 3.07
C ASP A 190 3.12 -18.08 3.28
N TRP A 191 1.87 -17.64 3.09
CA TRP A 191 1.47 -16.24 3.16
C TRP A 191 0.81 -15.82 4.49
N TYR A 192 1.02 -14.57 4.88
CA TYR A 192 0.30 -13.95 5.99
C TYR A 192 -1.18 -13.68 5.67
N ASP A 193 -2.08 -13.97 6.62
CA ASP A 193 -3.37 -13.29 6.74
C ASP A 193 -3.29 -12.20 7.82
N LEU A 194 -2.99 -10.98 7.38
CA LEU A 194 -2.82 -9.83 8.27
C LEU A 194 -4.14 -9.16 8.69
N SER A 195 -5.29 -9.59 8.15
CA SER A 195 -6.53 -8.82 8.21
C SER A 195 -7.04 -8.59 9.64
N GLU A 196 -7.17 -9.63 10.45
CA GLU A 196 -7.68 -9.52 11.82
C GLU A 196 -6.60 -9.10 12.81
N ILE A 197 -5.37 -9.58 12.64
CA ILE A 197 -4.26 -9.23 13.55
C ILE A 197 -3.96 -7.73 13.50
N THR A 198 -3.90 -7.14 12.30
CA THR A 198 -3.61 -5.71 12.14
C THR A 198 -4.72 -4.84 12.72
N LYS A 199 -5.99 -5.24 12.55
CA LYS A 199 -7.12 -4.56 13.22
C LYS A 199 -6.98 -4.56 14.74
N LYS A 200 -6.53 -5.66 15.36
CA LYS A 200 -6.29 -5.71 16.81
C LYS A 200 -5.12 -4.83 17.24
N ILE A 201 -4.05 -4.78 16.45
CA ILE A 201 -2.93 -3.85 16.69
C ILE A 201 -3.45 -2.41 16.62
N ASN A 202 -4.21 -2.07 15.58
CA ASN A 202 -4.80 -0.75 15.42
C ASN A 202 -5.75 -0.36 16.56
N GLN A 203 -6.60 -1.29 17.03
CA GLN A 203 -7.43 -1.09 18.22
C GLN A 203 -6.59 -0.77 19.46
N SER A 204 -5.43 -1.42 19.63
CA SER A 204 -4.54 -1.15 20.76
C SER A 204 -3.83 0.20 20.65
N LEU A 205 -3.61 0.70 19.42
CA LEU A 205 -2.95 1.97 19.13
C LEU A 205 -3.88 3.20 19.20
N GLU A 206 -5.21 3.01 19.15
CA GLU A 206 -6.19 4.11 19.17
C GLU A 206 -6.03 5.04 20.38
N ILE A 207 -5.60 4.52 21.53
CA ILE A 207 -5.35 5.32 22.74
C ILE A 207 -4.29 6.43 22.50
N ASN A 208 -3.39 6.21 21.54
CA ASN A 208 -2.34 7.14 21.16
C ASN A 208 -2.68 7.94 19.88
N LYS A 209 -3.91 7.82 19.36
CA LYS A 209 -4.33 8.39 18.06
C LYS A 209 -3.36 8.03 16.92
N ALA A 210 -2.86 6.80 16.97
CA ALA A 210 -1.93 6.25 16.01
C ALA A 210 -2.50 4.99 15.34
N GLY A 211 -1.88 4.58 14.26
CA GLY A 211 -2.24 3.37 13.55
C GLY A 211 -1.20 2.92 12.54
N LEU A 212 -1.40 1.69 12.09
CA LEU A 212 -0.76 1.09 10.94
C LEU A 212 -1.61 1.34 9.70
N TYR A 213 -0.98 1.92 8.69
CA TYR A 213 -1.59 2.26 7.40
C TYR A 213 -0.79 1.61 6.27
N THR A 214 -1.47 1.38 5.15
CA THR A 214 -0.84 0.98 3.89
C THR A 214 -1.32 1.90 2.76
N LEU A 215 -0.70 1.79 1.59
CA LEU A 215 -1.19 2.40 0.36
C LEU A 215 -2.33 1.57 -0.24
N THR A 216 -3.29 2.24 -0.88
CA THR A 216 -4.37 1.58 -1.62
C THR A 216 -3.91 0.97 -2.95
N SER A 217 -2.81 1.48 -3.52
CA SER A 217 -2.27 1.03 -4.81
C SER A 217 -1.45 -0.25 -4.65
N GLU A 218 -1.60 -1.19 -5.58
CA GLU A 218 -0.84 -2.46 -5.69
C GLU A 218 0.62 -2.24 -6.12
N PHE A 219 1.35 -1.36 -5.42
CA PHE A 219 2.72 -0.98 -5.75
C PHE A 219 3.69 -2.17 -5.80
N THR A 220 3.40 -3.20 -5.02
CA THR A 220 4.29 -4.34 -4.73
C THR A 220 3.94 -5.60 -5.52
N GLY A 221 3.02 -5.52 -6.48
CA GLY A 221 2.56 -6.69 -7.23
C GLY A 221 1.85 -7.74 -6.36
N GLY A 222 1.43 -7.36 -5.14
CA GLY A 222 0.73 -8.21 -4.17
C GLY A 222 1.63 -9.05 -3.26
N GLN A 223 2.95 -9.10 -3.50
CA GLN A 223 3.87 -9.86 -2.66
C GLN A 223 4.29 -9.13 -1.39
N GLU A 224 4.53 -7.83 -1.47
CA GLU A 224 4.94 -7.04 -0.31
C GLU A 224 3.82 -6.06 0.09
N ILE A 225 3.92 -5.45 1.26
CA ILE A 225 3.06 -4.34 1.66
C ILE A 225 3.87 -3.26 2.38
N LEU A 226 3.63 -2.00 2.03
CA LEU A 226 4.19 -0.88 2.79
C LEU A 226 3.36 -0.69 4.06
N LEU A 227 3.98 -0.86 5.23
CA LEU A 227 3.36 -0.53 6.51
C LEU A 227 3.91 0.78 7.03
N LEU A 228 3.01 1.70 7.37
CA LEU A 228 3.30 3.02 7.89
C LEU A 228 2.75 3.16 9.31
N PHE A 229 3.59 3.55 10.27
CA PHE A 229 3.14 3.90 11.61
C PHE A 229 2.98 5.42 11.76
N LEU A 230 1.72 5.87 11.74
CA LEU A 230 1.37 7.29 11.71
C LEU A 230 0.37 7.63 12.79
N THR A 231 0.44 8.86 13.28
CA THR A 231 -0.70 9.51 13.94
C THR A 231 -1.72 10.00 12.92
N ASP A 232 -2.95 10.25 13.35
CA ASP A 232 -3.99 10.81 12.46
C ASP A 232 -3.56 12.15 11.82
N GLU A 233 -2.80 12.98 12.55
CA GLU A 233 -2.28 14.26 12.04
C GLU A 233 -1.17 14.06 10.99
N GLU A 234 -0.25 13.13 11.24
CA GLU A 234 0.83 12.79 10.29
C GLU A 234 0.25 12.19 9.00
N LYS A 235 -0.78 11.33 9.11
CA LYS A 235 -1.54 10.79 7.98
C LYS A 235 -2.07 11.92 7.07
N LEU A 236 -2.70 12.93 7.65
CA LEU A 236 -3.26 14.06 6.90
C LEU A 236 -2.19 14.86 6.17
N VAL A 237 -0.99 15.00 6.74
CA VAL A 237 0.14 15.67 6.06
C VAL A 237 0.58 14.86 4.85
N ILE A 238 0.73 13.55 5.00
CA ILE A 238 1.12 12.65 3.90
C ILE A 238 0.10 12.71 2.75
N GLU A 239 -1.19 12.56 3.05
CA GLU A 239 -2.25 12.61 2.04
C GLU A 239 -2.33 13.97 1.34
N ARG A 240 -2.21 15.06 2.10
CA ARG A 240 -2.35 16.41 1.54
C ARG A 240 -1.15 16.82 0.72
N GLU A 241 0.06 16.58 1.21
CA GLU A 241 1.30 17.11 0.64
C GLU A 241 1.95 16.15 -0.36
N LEU A 242 1.94 14.85 -0.07
CA LEU A 242 2.55 13.83 -0.93
C LEU A 242 1.54 13.12 -1.84
N LYS A 243 0.23 13.38 -1.64
CA LYS A 243 -0.86 12.79 -2.43
C LYS A 243 -0.89 11.26 -2.36
N TRP A 244 -0.36 10.69 -1.28
CA TRP A 244 -0.48 9.26 -1.06
C TRP A 244 -1.91 8.92 -0.68
N GLN A 245 -2.45 7.87 -1.29
CA GLN A 245 -3.72 7.29 -0.88
C GLN A 245 -3.44 6.21 0.16
N ILE A 246 -3.64 6.53 1.43
CA ILE A 246 -3.37 5.61 2.53
C ILE A 246 -4.64 5.19 3.25
N VAL A 247 -4.76 3.89 3.48
CA VAL A 247 -5.87 3.27 4.21
C VAL A 247 -5.34 2.64 5.48
N LYS A 248 -6.19 2.67 6.51
CA LYS A 248 -5.93 1.99 7.77
C LYS A 248 -6.24 0.50 7.58
N LEU A 249 -5.30 -0.36 7.94
CA LEU A 249 -5.45 -1.82 7.86
C LEU A 249 -6.31 -2.40 8.99
#